data_AF-A0A2T9WQV7-F1
#
_entry.id   AF-A0A2T9WQV7-F1
#
_cell.length_a   1.000
_cell.length_b   1.000
_cell.length_c   1.000
_cell.angle_alpha   90.00
_cell.angle_beta   90.00
_cell.angle_gamma   90.00
#
_symmetry.space_group_name_H-M   'P 1'
#
loop_
_entity.id
_entity.type
_entity.pdbx_description
1 polymer ?
#
loop_
_entity_poly.entity_id
_entity_poly.type
_entity_poly.pdbx_seq_one_letter_code
_entity_poly.pdbx_strand_id
1 'polypeptide(L)'
;MLHAIREIDRNGKEIYKCPLCGHVFVNSKKYSRHLMKSHLRNVTMNKRKWKKFMKQLLLINIKEKSNIELTNYEKYLKIKAKLNNIKLDSE
;
A
#
# COMPACT_ATOMS: atom_id res chain seq x y z
N MET A 1 -5.82 -1.19 -12.63
CA MET A 1 -5.02 -2.09 -11.77
C MET A 1 -5.10 -1.62 -10.33
N LEU A 2 -5.80 -2.37 -9.47
CA LEU A 2 -5.79 -2.16 -8.02
C LEU A 2 -4.44 -2.65 -7.47
N HIS A 3 -3.65 -1.77 -6.88
CA HIS A 3 -2.39 -2.16 -6.21
C HIS A 3 -2.73 -2.57 -4.78
N ALA A 4 -3.33 -3.75 -4.61
CA ALA A 4 -3.77 -4.29 -3.33
C ALA A 4 -3.13 -5.67 -3.12
N ILE A 5 -2.94 -6.06 -1.86
CA ILE A 5 -2.68 -7.44 -1.51
C ILE A 5 -4.04 -8.15 -1.49
N ARG A 6 -4.16 -9.29 -2.18
CA ARG A 6 -5.37 -10.11 -2.19
C ARG A 6 -5.13 -11.31 -1.28
N GLU A 7 -6.07 -11.55 -0.37
CA GLU A 7 -6.04 -12.66 0.58
C GLU A 7 -7.43 -13.31 0.60
N ILE A 8 -7.50 -14.55 1.06
CA ILE A 8 -8.78 -15.24 1.31
C ILE A 8 -9.05 -15.19 2.81
N ASP A 9 -10.24 -14.74 3.20
CA ASP A 9 -10.67 -14.74 4.59
C ASP A 9 -11.04 -16.15 5.08
N ARG A 10 -11.38 -16.28 6.38
CA ARG A 10 -11.76 -17.57 6.99
C ARG A 10 -13.00 -18.21 6.36
N ASN A 11 -13.81 -17.44 5.63
CA ASN A 11 -15.04 -17.90 4.98
C ASN A 11 -14.83 -18.18 3.47
N GLY A 12 -13.58 -18.16 2.99
CA GLY A 12 -13.29 -18.37 1.57
C GLY A 12 -13.52 -17.14 0.69
N LYS A 13 -13.75 -15.95 1.26
CA LYS A 13 -14.00 -14.72 0.48
C LYS A 13 -12.72 -13.97 0.19
N GLU A 14 -12.56 -13.49 -1.04
CA GLU A 14 -11.45 -12.60 -1.41
C GLU A 14 -11.57 -11.25 -0.69
N ILE A 15 -10.49 -10.85 -0.04
CA ILE A 15 -10.34 -9.57 0.65
C ILE A 15 -9.15 -8.79 0.07
N TYR A 16 -9.23 -7.47 0.19
CA TYR A 16 -8.26 -6.51 -0.32
C TYR A 16 -7.57 -5.82 0.85
N LYS A 17 -6.27 -6.04 1.02
CA LYS A 17 -5.47 -5.44 2.09
C LYS A 17 -4.58 -4.31 1.54
N CYS A 18 -4.62 -3.16 2.22
CA CYS A 18 -3.84 -2.00 1.87
C CYS A 18 -2.35 -2.20 2.22
N PRO A 19 -1.42 -2.05 1.25
CA PRO A 19 0.01 -2.23 1.53
C PRO A 19 0.63 -1.09 2.35
N LEU A 20 -0.08 0.03 2.54
CA LEU A 20 0.40 1.16 3.35
C LEU A 20 0.06 1.03 4.83
N CYS A 21 -1.21 0.77 5.13
CA CYS A 21 -1.74 0.80 6.50
C CYS A 21 -2.28 -0.56 6.99
N GLY A 22 -2.28 -1.59 6.13
CA GLY A 22 -2.73 -2.93 6.50
C GLY A 22 -4.25 -3.08 6.63
N HIS A 23 -5.05 -2.02 6.46
CA HIS A 23 -6.51 -2.13 6.48
C HIS A 23 -7.04 -3.10 5.43
N VAL A 24 -8.01 -3.90 5.83
CA VAL A 24 -8.64 -4.95 5.02
C VAL A 24 -10.03 -4.51 4.57
N PHE A 25 -10.37 -4.81 3.32
CA PHE A 25 -11.65 -4.46 2.70
C PHE A 25 -12.23 -5.67 1.99
N VAL A 26 -13.51 -5.95 2.20
CA VAL A 26 -14.23 -7.04 1.53
C VAL A 26 -14.57 -6.75 0.06
N ASN A 27 -14.34 -5.52 -0.42
CA ASN A 27 -14.61 -5.18 -1.81
C ASN A 27 -13.61 -4.15 -2.37
N SER A 28 -13.40 -4.24 -3.68
CA SER A 28 -12.48 -3.38 -4.43
C SER A 28 -12.91 -1.90 -4.43
N LYS A 29 -14.21 -1.61 -4.34
CA LYS A 29 -14.77 -0.24 -4.31
C LYS A 29 -14.45 0.48 -2.99
N LYS A 30 -14.65 -0.17 -1.83
CA LYS A 30 -14.28 0.41 -0.52
C LYS A 30 -12.77 0.57 -0.43
N TYR A 31 -12.01 -0.42 -0.92
CA TYR A 31 -10.56 -0.33 -1.02
C TYR A 31 -10.10 0.90 -1.82
N SER A 32 -10.63 1.07 -3.03
CA SER A 32 -10.25 2.17 -3.92
C SER A 32 -10.59 3.54 -3.30
N ARG A 33 -11.77 3.65 -2.67
CA ARG A 33 -12.17 4.85 -1.94
C ARG A 33 -11.26 5.13 -0.75
N HIS A 34 -10.84 4.11 -0.01
CA HIS A 34 -9.89 4.24 1.09
C HIS A 34 -8.56 4.79 0.59
N LEU A 35 -8.01 4.25 -0.52
CA LEU A 35 -6.80 4.80 -1.12
C LEU A 35 -6.96 6.28 -1.46
N MET A 36 -8.07 6.65 -2.12
CA MET A 36 -8.33 8.05 -2.50
C MET A 36 -8.38 8.98 -1.29
N LYS A 37 -9.10 8.60 -0.24
CA LYS A 37 -9.36 9.49 0.90
C LYS A 37 -8.28 9.49 1.98
N SER A 38 -7.59 8.37 2.17
CA SER A 38 -6.67 8.20 3.31
C SER A 38 -5.22 8.41 2.90
N HIS A 39 -4.89 8.16 1.63
CA HIS A 39 -3.51 8.20 1.15
C HIS A 39 -3.30 9.13 -0.05
N LEU A 40 -4.35 9.42 -0.81
CA LEU A 40 -4.29 10.22 -2.04
C LEU A 40 -4.96 11.59 -1.94
N ARG A 41 -5.53 11.95 -0.78
CA ARG A 41 -6.34 13.16 -0.61
C ARG A 41 -5.58 14.43 -0.97
N ASN A 42 -4.34 14.52 -0.50
CA ASN A 42 -3.46 15.68 -0.68
C ASN A 42 -2.18 15.30 -1.41
N VAL A 43 -2.23 14.27 -2.26
CA VAL A 43 -1.02 13.82 -2.94
C VAL A 43 -0.60 14.85 -3.98
N THR A 44 0.42 15.61 -3.62
CA THR A 44 1.13 16.58 -4.46
C THR A 44 1.92 15.89 -5.58
N MET A 45 2.07 14.56 -5.53
CA MET A 45 2.61 13.78 -6.62
C MET A 45 1.59 13.50 -7.73
N ASN A 46 2.02 13.55 -8.99
CA ASN A 46 1.13 13.14 -10.07
C ASN A 46 0.71 11.65 -9.96
N LYS A 47 -0.48 11.34 -10.49
CA LYS A 47 -1.10 10.01 -10.45
C LYS A 47 -0.17 8.89 -10.97
N ARG A 48 0.71 9.20 -11.93
CA ARG A 48 1.67 8.24 -12.50
C ARG A 48 2.75 7.85 -11.47
N LYS A 49 3.37 8.83 -10.80
CA LYS A 49 4.37 8.61 -9.74
C LYS A 49 3.77 7.78 -8.60
N TRP A 50 2.56 8.12 -8.17
CA TRP A 50 1.87 7.36 -7.12
C TRP A 50 1.60 5.91 -7.49
N LYS A 51 1.11 5.64 -8.71
CA LYS A 51 0.92 4.27 -9.19
C LYS A 51 2.22 3.47 -9.16
N LYS A 52 3.35 4.08 -9.55
CA LYS A 52 4.66 3.44 -9.50
C LYS A 52 5.07 3.11 -8.06
N PHE A 53 4.91 4.06 -7.14
CA PHE A 53 5.18 3.87 -5.72
C PHE A 53 4.34 2.73 -5.11
N MET A 54 3.04 2.72 -5.40
CA MET A 54 2.14 1.66 -4.94
C MET A 54 2.51 0.28 -5.47
N LYS A 55 2.95 0.19 -6.74
CA LYS A 55 3.47 -1.05 -7.31
C LYS A 55 4.71 -1.53 -6.56
N GLN A 56 5.65 -0.63 -6.24
CA GLN A 56 6.84 -0.97 -5.46
C GLN A 56 6.49 -1.49 -4.07
N LEU A 57 5.56 -0.83 -3.36
CA LEU A 57 5.14 -1.28 -2.04
C LEU A 57 4.44 -2.64 -2.06
N LEU A 58 3.66 -2.92 -3.10
CA LEU A 58 3.07 -4.25 -3.28
C LEU A 58 4.16 -5.31 -3.47
N LEU A 59 5.17 -5.04 -4.30
CA LEU A 59 6.29 -5.96 -4.52
C LEU A 59 7.09 -6.21 -3.23
N ILE A 60 7.33 -5.17 -2.45
CA ILE A 60 7.99 -5.28 -1.13
C ILE A 60 7.19 -6.22 -0.23
N ASN A 61 5.88 -6.03 -0.12
CA ASN A 61 5.02 -6.90 0.70
C ASN A 61 5.04 -8.36 0.22
N ILE A 62 5.09 -8.59 -1.10
CA ILE A 62 5.19 -9.96 -1.66
C ILE A 62 6.53 -10.58 -1.27
N LYS A 63 7.65 -9.86 -1.44
CA LYS A 63 8.98 -10.35 -1.05
C LYS A 63 9.03 -10.74 0.42
N GLU A 64 8.50 -9.91 1.30
CA GLU A 64 8.45 -10.20 2.73
C GLU A 64 7.63 -11.46 3.05
N LYS A 65 6.48 -11.63 2.40
CA LYS A 65 5.67 -12.86 2.56
C LYS A 65 6.37 -14.10 2.04
N SER A 66 7.18 -13.95 1.00
CA SER A 66 7.99 -15.03 0.43
C SER A 66 9.32 -15.22 1.17
N ASN A 67 9.55 -14.54 2.30
CA ASN A 67 10.81 -14.55 3.05
C ASN A 67 12.04 -14.20 2.19
N ILE A 68 11.84 -13.39 1.14
CA ILE A 68 12.91 -12.87 0.29
C ILE A 68 13.50 -11.63 0.95
N GLU A 69 14.83 -11.57 1.02
CA GLU A 69 15.51 -10.41 1.60
C GLU A 69 15.24 -9.14 0.79
N LEU A 70 14.91 -8.06 1.48
CA LEU A 70 14.75 -6.74 0.89
C LEU A 70 16.11 -6.05 0.72
N THR A 71 16.29 -5.40 -0.42
CA THR A 71 17.43 -4.49 -0.63
C THR A 71 17.37 -3.29 0.32
N ASN A 72 18.50 -2.62 0.54
CA ASN A 72 18.56 -1.41 1.38
C ASN A 72 17.56 -0.32 0.91
N TYR A 73 17.41 -0.16 -0.41
CA TYR A 73 16.45 0.78 -0.98
C TYR A 73 14.99 0.39 -0.69
N GLU A 74 14.66 -0.90 -0.76
CA GLU A 74 13.32 -1.40 -0.44
C GLU A 74 12.99 -1.25 1.06
N LYS A 75 13.98 -1.51 1.93
CA LYS A 75 13.87 -1.26 3.37
C LYS A 75 13.58 0.22 3.65
N TYR A 76 14.34 1.14 3.03
CA TYR A 76 14.11 2.59 3.11
C TYR A 76 12.71 2.98 2.61
N LEU A 77 12.29 2.50 1.44
CA LEU A 77 10.97 2.80 0.88
C LEU A 77 9.84 2.34 1.81
N LYS A 78 9.97 1.16 2.43
CA LYS A 78 9.00 0.65 3.39
C LYS A 78 8.89 1.57 4.61
N ILE A 79 10.01 2.00 5.18
CA ILE A 79 10.04 2.93 6.32
C ILE A 79 9.39 4.26 5.93
N LYS A 80 9.80 4.85 4.80
CA LYS A 80 9.25 6.10 4.28
C LYS A 80 7.74 6.02 4.07
N ALA A 81 7.24 4.90 3.56
CA ALA A 81 5.82 4.68 3.34
C ALA A 81 5.00 4.62 4.64
N LYS A 82 5.56 4.02 5.70
CA LYS A 82 4.97 4.01 7.04
C LYS A 82 4.94 5.41 7.64
N LEU A 83 6.05 6.14 7.52
CA LEU A 83 6.16 7.51 7.99
C LEU A 83 5.21 8.46 7.27
N ASN A 84 4.97 8.32 5.96
CA ASN A 84 4.01 9.15 5.22
C ASN A 84 2.54 9.02 5.67
N ASN A 85 2.18 8.05 6.52
CA ASN A 85 0.86 7.99 7.17
C ASN A 85 0.80 8.79 8.48
N ILE A 86 1.94 9.20 9.03
CA ILE A 86 2.10 10.16 10.11
C ILE A 86 2.49 11.45 9.39
N LYS A 87 1.60 12.44 9.28
CA LYS A 87 1.96 13.76 8.74
C LYS A 87 3.22 14.25 9.46
N LEU A 88 4.39 14.17 8.82
CA LEU A 88 5.45 15.13 9.05
C LEU A 88 5.17 16.23 8.04
N ASP A 89 4.20 17.07 8.42
CA ASP A 89 4.28 18.46 8.03
C ASP A 89 5.57 18.96 8.70
N SER A 90 6.57 19.27 7.89
CA SER A 90 7.79 20.00 8.28
C SER A 90 8.46 20.35 6.95
N GLU A 91 8.02 21.47 6.37
CA GLU A 91 8.77 22.75 6.32
C GLU A 91 9.75 22.78 5.15
#